data_AF-A0A2I2G9Y4-F1
#
_entry.id   AF-A0A2I2G9Y4-F1
#
_cell.length_a   1.000
_cell.length_b   1.000
_cell.length_c   1.000
_cell.angle_alpha   90.00
_cell.angle_beta   90.00
_cell.angle_gamma   90.00
#
_symmetry.space_group_name_H-M   'P 1'
#
loop_
_entity.id
_entity.type
_entity.pdbx_description
1 polymer ?
#
loop_
_entity_poly.entity_id
_entity_poly.type
_entity_poly.pdbx_seq_one_letter_code
_entity_poly.pdbx_strand_id
1 'polypeptide(L)'
;MSSITYQNLPGPVGDCLKPLYATTAKVPVSPTTSLIYITGHIGLDLATGSLVSETPEAEFEAIFKCLDAALKHAGAARGLAQSYRLTSYLVNAEDEKTMQEVFQRLVPGHTPTWCTVLVNAINVKGMRAEITAEGAAFE
;
A
#
# COMPACT_ATOMS: atom_id res chain seq x y z
N MET A 1 -21.28 -19.14 2.58
CA MET A 1 -20.00 -19.32 3.30
C MET A 1 -19.21 -18.04 3.11
N SER A 2 -18.71 -17.41 4.18
CA SER A 2 -17.87 -16.23 4.08
C SER A 2 -16.49 -16.65 3.54
N SER A 3 -16.18 -16.29 2.29
CA SER A 3 -14.91 -16.63 1.63
C SER A 3 -13.99 -15.41 1.58
N ILE A 4 -12.68 -15.66 1.51
CA ILE A 4 -11.69 -14.62 1.20
C ILE A 4 -11.95 -14.13 -0.24
N THR A 5 -11.96 -12.82 -0.44
CA THR A 5 -12.09 -12.20 -1.77
C THR A 5 -10.76 -11.59 -2.17
N TYR A 6 -10.19 -12.08 -3.28
CA TYR A 6 -8.98 -11.52 -3.87
C TYR A 6 -9.35 -10.54 -4.97
N GLN A 7 -8.75 -9.35 -4.96
CA GLN A 7 -9.01 -8.31 -5.96
C GLN A 7 -7.69 -7.73 -6.46
N ASN A 8 -7.65 -7.40 -7.75
CA ASN A 8 -6.63 -6.52 -8.31
C ASN A 8 -7.23 -5.13 -8.47
N LEU A 9 -6.42 -4.10 -8.25
CA LEU A 9 -6.80 -2.75 -8.65
C LEU A 9 -7.23 -2.74 -10.13
N PRO A 10 -8.28 -1.97 -10.49
CA PRO A 10 -8.55 -1.74 -11.89
C PRO A 10 -7.44 -0.87 -12.50
N GLY A 11 -7.07 -1.18 -13.75
CA GLY A 11 -6.09 -0.41 -14.51
C GLY A 11 -4.65 -0.89 -14.37
N PRO A 12 -3.68 -0.10 -14.89
CA PRO A 12 -2.33 -0.58 -15.17
C PRO A 12 -1.60 -1.17 -13.96
N VAL A 13 -1.73 -0.57 -12.78
CA VAL A 13 -1.07 -1.07 -11.56
C VAL A 13 -1.55 -2.47 -11.20
N GLY A 14 -2.86 -2.75 -11.25
CA GLY A 14 -3.36 -4.09 -10.98
C GLY A 14 -3.04 -5.08 -12.10
N ASP A 15 -2.95 -4.59 -13.34
CA ASP A 15 -2.57 -5.41 -14.50
C ASP A 15 -1.10 -5.82 -14.46
N CYS A 16 -0.20 -5.00 -13.90
CA CYS A 16 1.21 -5.35 -13.66
C CYS A 16 1.38 -6.56 -12.73
N LEU A 17 0.43 -6.82 -11.84
CA LEU A 17 0.50 -7.91 -10.86
C LEU A 17 -0.14 -9.20 -11.36
N LYS A 18 -1.01 -9.11 -12.38
CA LYS A 18 -1.66 -10.28 -12.96
C LYS A 18 -0.70 -11.06 -13.86
N PRO A 19 -0.82 -12.40 -13.92
CA PRO A 19 -1.69 -13.26 -13.13
C PRO A 19 -1.04 -13.75 -11.82
N LEU A 20 0.07 -13.14 -11.39
CA LEU A 20 0.94 -13.68 -10.34
C LEU A 20 0.28 -13.60 -8.95
N TYR A 21 -0.27 -12.45 -8.60
CA TYR A 21 -0.92 -12.23 -7.30
C TYR A 21 -1.94 -11.08 -7.33
N ALA A 22 -2.80 -11.07 -6.32
CA ALA A 22 -3.82 -10.03 -6.11
C ALA A 22 -3.21 -8.76 -5.49
N THR A 23 -3.84 -7.62 -5.72
CA THR A 23 -3.50 -6.38 -4.99
C THR A 23 -3.97 -6.47 -3.55
N THR A 24 -5.18 -6.97 -3.32
CA THR A 24 -5.76 -7.13 -1.98
C THR A 24 -6.36 -8.52 -1.75
N ALA A 25 -6.40 -8.90 -0.47
CA ALA A 25 -7.23 -9.97 0.05
C ALA A 25 -8.16 -9.39 1.14
N LYS A 26 -9.48 -9.45 0.90
CA LYS A 26 -10.51 -9.09 1.89
C LYS A 26 -10.93 -10.35 2.64
N VAL A 27 -10.66 -10.40 3.93
CA VAL A 27 -10.96 -11.52 4.84
C VAL A 27 -12.14 -11.13 5.74
N PRO A 28 -13.31 -11.77 5.59
CA PRO A 28 -14.46 -11.49 6.44
C PRO A 28 -14.21 -11.94 7.89
N VAL A 29 -14.47 -11.05 8.84
CA VAL A 29 -14.41 -11.34 10.29
C VAL A 29 -15.82 -11.45 10.88
N SER A 30 -16.76 -10.66 10.38
CA SER A 30 -18.18 -10.67 10.75
C SER A 30 -19.04 -10.32 9.53
N PRO A 31 -20.38 -10.35 9.63
CA PRO A 31 -21.27 -9.89 8.56
C PRO A 31 -21.07 -8.42 8.14
N THR A 32 -20.45 -7.59 8.99
CA THR A 32 -20.26 -6.14 8.76
C THR A 32 -18.80 -5.70 8.87
N THR A 33 -17.86 -6.64 9.02
CA THR A 33 -16.46 -6.31 9.25
C THR A 33 -15.55 -7.25 8.48
N SER A 34 -14.57 -6.68 7.78
CA SER A 34 -13.53 -7.42 7.07
C SER A 34 -12.16 -6.80 7.32
N LEU A 35 -11.15 -7.64 7.42
CA LEU A 35 -9.75 -7.21 7.33
C LEU A 35 -9.32 -7.20 5.87
N ILE A 36 -8.48 -6.24 5.51
CA ILE A 36 -7.93 -6.08 4.18
C ILE A 36 -6.42 -6.19 4.30
N TYR A 37 -5.84 -7.11 3.55
CA TYR A 37 -4.39 -7.28 3.41
C TYR A 37 -4.00 -6.83 2.02
N ILE A 38 -2.94 -6.02 1.91
CA ILE A 38 -2.44 -5.53 0.63
C ILE A 38 -1.08 -6.14 0.34
N THR A 39 -0.84 -6.50 -0.91
CA THR A 39 0.52 -6.86 -1.35
C THR A 39 1.50 -5.68 -1.19
N GLY A 40 2.79 -5.93 -1.30
CA GLY A 40 3.80 -4.88 -1.32
C GLY A 40 3.64 -3.97 -2.54
N HIS A 41 3.70 -2.66 -2.32
CA HIS A 41 3.73 -1.66 -3.38
C HIS A 41 5.04 -0.90 -3.38
N ILE A 42 5.57 -0.71 -4.59
CA ILE A 42 6.61 0.25 -4.94
C ILE A 42 5.97 1.49 -5.58
N GLY A 43 6.74 2.53 -5.84
CA GLY A 43 6.28 3.75 -6.51
C GLY A 43 5.80 3.48 -7.94
N LEU A 44 4.49 3.41 -8.12
CA LEU A 44 3.83 3.26 -9.42
C LEU A 44 2.82 4.38 -9.63
N ASP A 45 2.79 4.93 -10.83
CA ASP A 45 1.73 5.83 -11.24
C ASP A 45 0.44 5.03 -11.53
N LEU A 46 -0.65 5.36 -10.84
CA LEU A 46 -1.93 4.63 -10.94
C LEU A 46 -2.53 4.64 -12.36
N ALA A 47 -2.29 5.71 -13.13
CA ALA A 47 -2.90 5.91 -14.43
C ALA A 47 -2.14 5.18 -15.55
N THR A 48 -0.83 5.03 -15.41
CA THR A 48 0.06 4.51 -16.47
C THR A 48 0.73 3.18 -16.09
N GLY A 49 0.84 2.86 -14.80
CA GLY A 49 1.60 1.71 -14.31
C GLY A 49 3.12 1.89 -14.41
N SER A 50 3.59 3.09 -14.74
CA SER A 50 5.02 3.40 -14.84
C SER A 50 5.64 3.54 -13.45
N LEU A 51 6.92 3.22 -13.34
CA LEU A 51 7.70 3.48 -12.12
C LEU A 51 7.81 4.98 -11.86
N VAL A 52 7.67 5.36 -10.59
CA VAL A 52 7.91 6.70 -10.07
C VAL A 52 9.08 6.60 -9.09
N SER A 53 10.23 7.15 -9.48
CA SER A 53 11.49 6.99 -8.73
C SER A 53 12.41 8.21 -8.81
N GLU A 54 11.92 9.32 -9.38
CA GLU A 54 12.67 10.54 -9.66
C GLU A 54 13.17 11.20 -8.38
N THR A 55 12.32 11.25 -7.34
CA THR A 55 12.68 11.71 -6.00
C THR A 55 12.08 10.78 -4.94
N PRO A 56 12.65 10.73 -3.72
CA PRO A 56 12.06 9.97 -2.62
C PRO A 56 10.61 10.39 -2.35
N GLU A 57 10.31 11.69 -2.34
CA GLU A 57 8.96 12.22 -2.09
C GLU A 57 7.95 11.70 -3.12
N ALA A 58 8.32 11.74 -4.41
CA ALA A 58 7.44 11.29 -5.49
C ALA A 58 7.19 9.78 -5.42
N GLU A 59 8.24 9.01 -5.15
CA GLU A 59 8.15 7.56 -4.97
C GLU A 59 7.24 7.20 -3.79
N PHE A 60 7.46 7.79 -2.61
CA PHE A 60 6.63 7.52 -1.43
C PHE A 60 5.18 7.98 -1.63
N GLU A 61 4.95 9.11 -2.29
CA GLU A 61 3.60 9.57 -2.60
C GLU A 61 2.89 8.60 -3.54
N ALA A 62 3.59 8.06 -4.54
CA ALA A 62 3.06 7.05 -5.46
C ALA A 62 2.76 5.72 -4.73
N ILE A 63 3.65 5.26 -3.83
CA ILE A 63 3.41 4.08 -2.99
C ILE A 63 2.13 4.25 -2.17
N PHE A 64 2.03 5.34 -1.41
CA PHE A 64 0.87 5.57 -0.54
C PHE A 64 -0.42 5.76 -1.33
N LYS A 65 -0.38 6.39 -2.52
CA LYS A 65 -1.55 6.46 -3.42
C LYS A 65 -1.99 5.09 -3.90
N CYS A 66 -1.06 4.19 -4.22
CA CYS A 66 -1.40 2.82 -4.59
C CYS A 66 -2.06 2.07 -3.43
N LEU A 67 -1.48 2.16 -2.22
CA LEU A 67 -2.05 1.54 -1.01
C LEU A 67 -3.44 2.10 -0.68
N ASP A 68 -3.62 3.42 -0.78
CA ASP A 68 -4.90 4.09 -0.55
C ASP A 68 -5.97 3.64 -1.55
N ALA A 69 -5.63 3.57 -2.83
CA ALA A 69 -6.52 3.08 -3.88
C ALA A 69 -6.90 1.62 -3.63
N ALA A 70 -5.94 0.78 -3.25
CA ALA A 70 -6.16 -0.64 -2.96
C ALA A 70 -7.11 -0.84 -1.76
N LEU A 71 -6.89 -0.10 -0.65
CA LEU A 71 -7.78 -0.10 0.51
C LEU A 71 -9.20 0.31 0.13
N LYS A 72 -9.35 1.42 -0.61
CA LYS A 72 -10.65 1.92 -1.07
C LYS A 72 -11.37 0.91 -1.95
N HIS A 73 -10.66 0.30 -2.90
CA HIS A 73 -11.24 -0.72 -3.79
C HIS A 73 -11.70 -1.98 -3.03
N ALA A 74 -11.01 -2.31 -1.94
CA ALA A 74 -11.37 -3.43 -1.06
C ALA A 74 -12.46 -3.09 -0.02
N GLY A 75 -12.99 -1.86 -0.01
CA GLY A 75 -14.11 -1.45 0.84
C GLY A 75 -13.74 -0.63 2.09
N ALA A 76 -12.46 -0.31 2.31
CA ALA A 76 -12.08 0.70 3.31
C ALA A 76 -12.25 2.11 2.71
N ALA A 77 -13.47 2.66 2.82
CA ALA A 77 -13.87 3.90 2.15
C ALA A 77 -12.95 5.12 2.40
N ARG A 78 -12.34 5.22 3.59
CA ARG A 78 -11.39 6.29 3.95
C ARG A 78 -9.92 5.93 3.63
N GLY A 79 -9.69 4.84 2.91
CA GLY A 79 -8.38 4.40 2.43
C GLY A 79 -7.36 4.27 3.56
N LEU A 80 -6.20 4.92 3.41
CA LEU A 80 -5.12 4.84 4.40
C LEU A 80 -5.53 5.27 5.81
N ALA A 81 -6.55 6.13 5.98
CA ALA A 81 -7.07 6.48 7.31
C ALA A 81 -7.79 5.32 8.04
N GLN A 82 -8.02 4.20 7.35
CA GLN A 82 -8.50 2.93 7.91
C GLN A 82 -7.42 1.85 7.97
N SER A 83 -6.18 2.18 7.61
CA SER A 83 -5.04 1.29 7.85
C SER A 83 -4.73 1.22 9.34
N TYR A 84 -4.52 0.02 9.87
CA TYR A 84 -4.11 -0.16 11.27
C TYR A 84 -2.66 -0.64 11.39
N ARG A 85 -2.08 -1.14 10.29
CA ARG A 85 -0.70 -1.62 10.24
C ARG A 85 -0.04 -1.29 8.92
N LEU A 86 1.21 -0.84 8.98
CA LEU A 86 2.12 -0.76 7.85
C LEU A 86 3.39 -1.56 8.12
N THR A 87 3.96 -2.13 7.07
CA THR A 87 5.32 -2.66 7.08
C THR A 87 6.08 -2.04 5.92
N SER A 88 7.20 -1.37 6.22
CA SER A 88 8.06 -0.72 5.25
C SER A 88 9.42 -1.41 5.17
N TYR A 89 9.82 -1.76 3.96
CA TYR A 89 11.18 -2.19 3.64
C TYR A 89 11.86 -1.03 2.92
N LEU A 90 12.90 -0.45 3.50
CA LEU A 90 13.66 0.67 2.93
C LEU A 90 15.07 0.23 2.55
N VAL A 91 15.62 0.79 1.48
CA VAL A 91 17.02 0.57 1.10
C VAL A 91 17.96 1.46 1.91
N ASN A 92 17.59 2.74 2.12
CA ASN A 92 18.42 3.69 2.87
C ASN A 92 17.67 4.22 4.10
N ALA A 93 18.42 4.49 5.17
CA ALA A 93 17.85 4.98 6.42
C ALA A 93 17.38 6.44 6.31
N GLU A 94 18.02 7.24 5.47
CA GLU A 94 17.70 8.66 5.31
C GLU A 94 16.30 8.87 4.70
N ASP A 95 15.81 7.87 3.97
CA ASP A 95 14.51 7.91 3.30
C ASP A 95 13.32 7.79 4.29
N GLU A 96 13.54 7.31 5.52
CA GLU A 96 12.47 7.13 6.53
C GLU A 96 11.79 8.46 6.86
N LYS A 97 12.57 9.53 7.02
CA LYS A 97 12.03 10.85 7.35
C LYS A 97 11.08 11.33 6.25
N THR A 98 11.51 11.26 4.99
CA THR A 98 10.68 11.66 3.86
C THR A 98 9.43 10.78 3.74
N MET A 99 9.56 9.47 3.93
CA MET A 99 8.42 8.55 3.94
C MET A 99 7.36 8.97 4.98
N GLN A 100 7.78 9.24 6.22
CA GLN A 100 6.87 9.65 7.30
C GLN A 100 6.22 11.03 7.03
N GLU A 101 6.98 12.00 6.51
CA GLU A 101 6.47 13.33 6.15
C GLU A 101 5.41 13.26 5.04
N VAL A 102 5.63 12.43 4.02
CA VAL A 102 4.63 12.20 2.96
C VAL A 102 3.37 11.55 3.54
N PHE A 103 3.51 10.52 4.39
CA PHE A 103 2.38 9.85 5.03
C PHE A 103 1.53 10.84 5.85
N GLN A 104 2.17 11.65 6.70
CA GLN A 104 1.47 12.64 7.53
C GLN A 104 0.82 13.75 6.71
N ARG A 105 1.37 14.10 5.54
CA ARG A 105 0.72 15.04 4.61
C ARG A 105 -0.54 14.44 3.98
N LEU A 106 -0.51 13.16 3.60
CA LEU A 106 -1.64 12.47 2.97
C LEU A 106 -2.75 12.11 3.97
N VAL A 107 -2.39 11.75 5.21
CA VAL A 107 -3.34 11.30 6.24
C VAL A 107 -3.04 11.95 7.60
N PRO A 108 -3.30 13.27 7.74
CA PRO A 108 -2.88 14.03 8.92
C PRO A 108 -3.42 13.45 10.23
N GLY A 109 -2.54 13.25 11.21
CA GLY A 109 -2.88 12.78 12.56
C GLY A 109 -3.15 11.28 12.66
N HIS A 110 -3.04 10.52 11.57
CA HIS A 110 -3.16 9.07 11.61
C HIS A 110 -1.86 8.43 12.11
N THR A 111 -1.99 7.47 13.04
CA THR A 111 -0.87 6.83 13.75
C THR A 111 -1.06 5.31 13.83
N PRO A 112 -1.01 4.60 12.68
CA PRO A 112 -1.11 3.14 12.66
C PRO A 112 0.11 2.48 13.30
N THR A 113 0.00 1.20 13.63
CA THR A 113 1.18 0.41 13.96
C THR A 113 2.11 0.34 12.74
N TRP A 114 3.42 0.50 12.95
CA TRP A 114 4.36 0.55 11.84
C TRP A 114 5.64 -0.20 12.18
N CYS A 115 6.01 -1.16 11.33
CA CYS A 115 7.32 -1.80 11.35
C CYS A 115 8.15 -1.32 10.16
N THR A 116 9.34 -0.77 10.40
CA THR A 116 10.27 -0.35 9.36
C THR A 116 11.57 -1.12 9.52
N VAL A 117 12.07 -1.70 8.44
CA VAL A 117 13.36 -2.39 8.40
C VAL A 117 14.18 -1.95 7.19
N LEU A 118 15.50 -1.96 7.35
CA LEU A 118 16.43 -1.74 6.26
C LEU A 118 16.73 -3.07 5.56
N VAL A 119 16.64 -3.08 4.24
CA VAL A 119 16.93 -4.23 3.38
C VAL A 119 18.03 -3.90 2.38
N ASN A 120 18.73 -4.93 1.91
CA ASN A 120 19.82 -4.72 0.95
C ASN A 120 19.34 -4.20 -0.41
N ALA A 121 18.15 -4.61 -0.86
CA ALA A 121 17.55 -4.18 -2.11
C ALA A 121 16.04 -4.48 -2.14
N ILE A 122 15.31 -3.71 -2.95
CA ILE A 122 13.95 -4.03 -3.40
C ILE A 122 14.04 -4.81 -4.71
N ASN A 123 13.09 -5.72 -4.95
CA ASN A 123 13.09 -6.60 -6.13
C ASN A 123 13.11 -5.81 -7.45
N VAL A 124 12.43 -4.66 -7.49
CA VAL A 124 12.49 -3.74 -8.64
C VAL A 124 13.67 -2.80 -8.47
N LYS A 125 14.64 -2.92 -9.37
CA LYS A 125 15.89 -2.16 -9.35
C LYS A 125 15.61 -0.65 -9.37
N GLY A 126 16.25 0.06 -8.45
CA GLY A 126 16.17 1.53 -8.36
C GLY A 126 15.08 2.05 -7.42
N MET A 127 14.20 1.18 -6.92
CA MET A 127 13.22 1.55 -5.91
C MET A 127 13.88 1.65 -4.53
N ARG A 128 13.49 2.67 -3.78
CA ARG A 128 13.92 2.93 -2.40
C ARG A 128 13.12 2.14 -1.40
N ALA A 129 11.88 1.79 -1.74
CA ALA A 129 11.00 1.13 -0.81
C ALA A 129 10.00 0.16 -1.46
N GLU A 130 9.59 -0.81 -0.64
CA GLU A 130 8.36 -1.59 -0.83
C GLU A 130 7.57 -1.54 0.48
N ILE A 131 6.31 -1.14 0.41
CA ILE A 131 5.46 -0.94 1.58
C ILE A 131 4.17 -1.74 1.41
N THR A 132 3.77 -2.42 2.47
CA THR A 132 2.44 -3.06 2.58
C THR A 132 1.64 -2.39 3.69
N ALA A 133 0.31 -2.42 3.54
CA ALA A 133 -0.63 -1.96 4.55
C ALA A 133 -1.71 -3.01 4.81
N GLU A 134 -2.20 -3.03 6.04
CA GLU A 134 -3.40 -3.74 6.46
C GLU A 134 -4.43 -2.74 6.95
N GLY A 135 -5.70 -2.96 6.61
CA GLY A 135 -6.81 -2.09 6.99
C GLY A 135 -8.07 -2.85 7.36
N ALA A 136 -9.06 -2.13 7.88
CA ALA A 136 -10.36 -2.69 8.24
C ALA A 136 -11.49 -1.97 7.50
N ALA A 137 -12.39 -2.74 6.89
CA ALA A 137 -13.64 -2.26 6.34
C ALA A 137 -14.78 -2.54 7.33
N PHE A 138 -15.62 -1.53 7.54
CA PHE A 138 -16.82 -1.59 8.37
C PHE A 138 -18.00 -1.23 7.45
N GLU A 139 -18.95 -2.14 7.32
CA GLU A 139 -20.18 -2.00 6.53
C GLU A 139 -21.36 -1.60 7.42
#